data_AF-A0A6J4HQG2-F1
#
_entry.id   AF-A0A6J4HQG2-F1
#
_cell.length_a   1.000
_cell.length_b   1.000
_cell.length_c   1.000
_cell.angle_alpha   90.00
_cell.angle_beta   90.00
_cell.angle_gamma   90.00
#
_symmetry.space_group_name_H-M   'P 1'
#
loop_
_entity.id
_entity.type
_entity.pdbx_description
1 polymer ?
#
loop_
_entity_poly.entity_id
_entity_poly.type
_entity_poly.pdbx_seq_one_letter_code
_entity_poly.pdbx_strand_id
1 'polypeptide(L)'
;MTLAPPAHPVPRPRRTAPDLVDVATQQRRRLHWSATRAGVRARTTLIPLGSVRRRQSLQVCGAAQLLTSLGVRVVVVQPSVPWPRDRPHRMVVANDAGLLGDLALLTAVPRTTYGWAAVADRVLPVRTALRGSQPDDLDAALCPVTVAYRMPDGDRALPPRTLDEVVAVRGLVVEVRLLAVGPEVPRAV
;
A
#
# COMPACT_ATOMS: atom_id res chain seq x y z
N MET A 1 30.20 21.65 42.27
CA MET A 1 29.84 20.23 42.00
C MET A 1 28.33 20.17 41.87
N THR A 2 27.81 20.22 40.64
CA THR A 2 26.37 20.22 40.37
C THR A 2 25.94 18.79 40.04
N LEU A 3 25.19 18.17 40.95
CA LEU A 3 24.62 16.83 40.75
C LEU A 3 23.54 16.89 39.66
N ALA A 4 23.74 16.15 38.57
CA ALA A 4 22.75 16.00 37.52
C ALA A 4 21.51 15.26 38.05
N PRO A 5 20.29 15.71 37.72
CA PRO A 5 19.07 15.07 38.19
C PRO A 5 18.90 13.67 37.57
N PRO A 6 18.31 12.71 38.30
CA PRO A 6 18.11 11.35 37.81
C PRO A 6 17.16 11.36 36.60
N ALA A 7 17.62 10.80 35.49
CA ALA A 7 16.80 10.63 34.30
C ALA A 7 15.66 9.64 34.60
N HIS A 8 14.41 10.11 34.54
CA HIS A 8 13.26 9.23 34.61
C HIS A 8 13.25 8.30 33.39
N PRO A 9 13.12 6.98 33.58
CA PRO A 9 12.99 6.06 32.45
C PRO A 9 11.70 6.38 31.69
N VAL A 10 11.85 6.90 30.47
CA VAL A 10 10.73 7.09 29.54
C VAL A 10 10.11 5.71 29.28
N PRO A 11 8.81 5.50 29.58
CA PRO A 11 8.16 4.23 29.28
C PRO A 11 8.24 3.98 27.78
N ARG A 12 8.99 2.95 27.39
CA ARG A 12 9.05 2.53 25.99
C ARG A 12 7.66 2.03 25.59
N PRO A 13 7.14 2.41 24.41
CA PRO A 13 5.87 1.90 23.93
C PRO A 13 5.94 0.37 23.92
N ARG A 14 4.99 -0.26 24.64
CA ARG A 14 4.91 -1.70 24.80
C ARG A 14 4.60 -2.29 23.42
N ARG A 15 5.55 -3.05 22.87
CA ARG A 15 5.36 -3.76 21.61
C ARG A 15 4.47 -4.96 21.86
N THR A 16 3.29 -4.96 21.27
CA THR A 16 2.33 -6.07 21.38
C THR A 16 2.75 -7.17 20.40
N ALA A 17 2.94 -8.40 20.90
CA ALA A 17 3.19 -9.54 20.04
C ALA A 17 1.97 -9.77 19.12
N PRO A 18 2.15 -10.05 17.82
CA PRO A 18 1.04 -10.23 16.91
C PRO A 18 0.23 -11.47 17.30
N ASP A 19 -1.09 -11.34 17.26
CA ASP A 19 -1.97 -12.51 17.35
C ASP A 19 -1.81 -13.37 16.08
N LEU A 20 -1.62 -14.67 16.28
CA LEU A 20 -1.32 -15.61 15.21
C LEU A 20 -2.54 -16.47 14.87
N VAL A 21 -2.68 -16.80 13.58
CA VAL A 21 -3.68 -17.75 13.09
C VAL A 21 -3.11 -19.18 13.07
N ASP A 22 -4.01 -20.17 13.11
CA ASP A 22 -3.62 -21.58 13.04
C ASP A 22 -2.97 -21.96 11.70
N VAL A 23 -2.24 -23.07 11.70
CA VAL A 23 -1.49 -23.55 10.53
C VAL A 23 -2.42 -23.84 9.34
N ALA A 24 -3.63 -24.34 9.60
CA ALA A 24 -4.62 -24.61 8.56
C ALA A 24 -5.05 -23.32 7.83
N THR A 25 -5.30 -22.24 8.57
CA THR A 25 -5.61 -20.93 7.99
C THR A 25 -4.43 -20.37 7.22
N GLN A 26 -3.19 -20.52 7.73
CA GLN A 26 -1.98 -20.10 7.03
C GLN A 26 -1.84 -20.80 5.68
N GLN A 27 -1.98 -22.13 5.64
CA GLN A 27 -1.93 -22.92 4.41
C GLN A 27 -3.01 -22.50 3.42
N ARG A 28 -4.26 -22.32 3.89
CA ARG A 28 -5.38 -21.86 3.05
C ARG A 28 -5.08 -20.50 2.41
N ARG A 29 -4.54 -19.55 3.19
CA ARG A 29 -4.15 -18.23 2.69
C ARG A 29 -3.05 -18.32 1.62
N ARG A 30 -2.02 -19.16 1.82
CA ARG A 30 -0.95 -19.37 0.82
C ARG A 30 -1.49 -19.94 -0.49
N LEU A 31 -2.39 -20.92 -0.41
CA LEU A 31 -3.02 -21.53 -1.59
C LEU A 31 -3.91 -20.53 -2.31
N HIS A 32 -4.77 -19.80 -1.59
CA HIS A 32 -5.61 -18.77 -2.17
C HIS A 32 -4.80 -17.64 -2.81
N TRP A 33 -3.71 -17.19 -2.18
CA TRP A 33 -2.80 -16.20 -2.75
C TRP A 33 -2.23 -16.65 -4.08
N SER A 34 -1.70 -17.87 -4.12
CA SER A 34 -1.09 -18.45 -5.32
C SER A 34 -2.11 -18.61 -6.44
N ALA A 35 -3.30 -19.15 -6.12
CA ALA A 35 -4.41 -19.30 -7.06
C ALA A 35 -4.90 -17.94 -7.59
N THR A 36 -5.04 -16.93 -6.71
CA THR A 36 -5.46 -15.57 -7.10
C THR A 36 -4.43 -14.93 -8.02
N ARG A 37 -3.14 -15.05 -7.69
CA ARG A 37 -2.05 -14.51 -8.53
C ARG A 37 -2.03 -15.16 -9.91
N ALA A 38 -2.22 -16.48 -9.98
CA ALA A 38 -2.33 -17.20 -11.25
C ALA A 38 -3.57 -16.76 -12.05
N GLY A 39 -4.72 -16.60 -11.39
CA GLY A 39 -5.96 -16.13 -12.01
C GLY A 39 -5.85 -14.71 -12.56
N VAL A 40 -5.21 -13.79 -11.83
CA VAL A 40 -4.94 -12.43 -12.32
C VAL A 40 -4.06 -12.47 -13.56
N ARG A 41 -2.96 -13.26 -13.55
CA ARG A 41 -2.10 -13.46 -14.73
C ARG A 41 -2.90 -13.96 -15.93
N ALA A 42 -3.66 -15.04 -15.77
CA ALA A 42 -4.43 -15.64 -16.84
C ALA A 42 -5.47 -14.68 -17.41
N ARG A 43 -6.16 -13.89 -16.57
CA ARG A 43 -7.13 -12.90 -17.07
C ARG A 43 -6.46 -11.80 -17.88
N THR A 44 -5.24 -11.42 -17.53
CA THR A 44 -4.55 -10.29 -18.17
C THR A 44 -4.05 -10.60 -19.57
N THR A 45 -3.75 -11.86 -19.88
CA THR A 45 -3.42 -12.30 -21.23
C THR A 45 -4.63 -12.26 -22.16
N LEU A 46 -5.86 -12.31 -21.62
CA LEU A 46 -7.10 -12.30 -22.38
C LEU A 46 -7.64 -10.88 -22.66
N ILE A 47 -7.02 -9.82 -22.11
CA ILE A 47 -7.53 -8.46 -22.28
C ILE A 47 -7.00 -7.84 -23.58
N PRO A 48 -7.88 -7.35 -24.48
CA PRO A 48 -7.45 -6.61 -25.65
C PRO A 48 -6.51 -5.45 -25.31
N LEU A 49 -5.53 -5.19 -26.18
CA LEU A 49 -4.48 -4.17 -25.97
C LEU A 49 -5.04 -2.74 -25.87
N GLY A 50 -6.15 -2.43 -26.55
CA GLY A 50 -6.77 -1.10 -26.54
C GLY A 50 -7.64 -0.76 -25.32
N SER A 51 -7.97 -1.72 -24.46
CA SER A 51 -8.95 -1.51 -23.37
C SER A 51 -8.31 -1.03 -22.06
N VAL A 52 -7.78 0.19 -22.04
CA VAL A 52 -7.10 0.78 -20.86
C VAL A 52 -7.97 0.70 -19.60
N ARG A 53 -9.24 1.15 -19.67
CA ARG A 53 -10.17 1.13 -18.53
C ARG A 53 -10.40 -0.27 -17.97
N ARG A 54 -10.52 -1.29 -18.85
CA ARG A 54 -10.74 -2.68 -18.45
C ARG A 54 -9.50 -3.26 -17.76
N ARG A 55 -8.30 -2.96 -18.27
CA ARG A 55 -7.02 -3.33 -17.65
C ARG A 55 -6.85 -2.72 -16.27
N GLN A 56 -7.11 -1.42 -16.16
CA GLN A 56 -7.05 -0.72 -14.87
C GLN A 56 -8.05 -1.28 -13.85
N SER A 57 -9.29 -1.55 -14.25
CA SER A 57 -10.26 -2.19 -13.36
C SER A 57 -9.80 -3.58 -12.91
N LEU A 58 -9.20 -4.37 -13.82
CA LEU A 58 -8.64 -5.69 -13.46
C LEU A 58 -7.43 -5.58 -12.53
N GLN A 59 -6.61 -4.54 -12.66
CA GLN A 59 -5.52 -4.26 -11.74
C GLN A 59 -6.03 -3.96 -10.32
N VAL A 60 -7.03 -3.07 -10.19
CA VAL A 60 -7.65 -2.76 -8.89
C VAL A 60 -8.29 -4.00 -8.28
N CYS A 61 -9.11 -4.72 -9.05
CA CYS A 61 -9.77 -5.94 -8.56
C CYS A 61 -8.78 -7.03 -8.20
N GLY A 62 -7.72 -7.21 -9.01
CA GLY A 62 -6.65 -8.17 -8.74
C GLY A 62 -5.89 -7.85 -7.46
N ALA A 63 -5.55 -6.58 -7.24
CA ALA A 63 -4.91 -6.14 -6.00
C ALA A 63 -5.81 -6.37 -4.77
N ALA A 64 -7.08 -6.02 -4.85
CA ALA A 64 -8.05 -6.25 -3.77
C ALA A 64 -8.22 -7.75 -3.46
N GLN A 65 -8.31 -8.60 -4.48
CA GLN A 65 -8.42 -10.06 -4.31
C GLN A 65 -7.15 -10.64 -3.68
N LEU A 66 -5.97 -10.18 -4.11
CA LEU A 66 -4.69 -10.60 -3.53
C LEU A 66 -4.60 -10.25 -2.04
N LEU A 67 -4.94 -9.03 -1.65
CA LEU A 67 -4.99 -8.64 -0.23
C LEU A 67 -6.02 -9.46 0.56
N THR A 68 -7.20 -9.66 -0.01
CA THR A 68 -8.28 -10.44 0.62
C THR A 68 -7.89 -11.90 0.81
N SER A 69 -7.15 -12.50 -0.14
CA SER A 69 -6.69 -13.89 -0.06
C SER A 69 -5.74 -14.14 1.12
N LEU A 70 -5.03 -13.10 1.56
CA LEU A 70 -4.15 -13.10 2.73
C LEU A 70 -4.89 -12.72 4.02
N GLY A 71 -6.16 -12.33 3.94
CA GLY A 71 -6.91 -11.81 5.08
C GLY A 71 -6.48 -10.41 5.52
N VAL A 72 -5.81 -9.65 4.63
CA VAL A 72 -5.33 -8.29 4.89
C VAL A 72 -6.44 -7.29 4.58
N ARG A 73 -6.67 -6.35 5.50
CA ARG A 73 -7.62 -5.25 5.32
C ARG A 73 -6.90 -3.98 4.91
N VAL A 74 -7.54 -3.16 4.07
CA VAL A 74 -7.03 -1.83 3.73
C VAL A 74 -7.90 -0.78 4.40
N VAL A 75 -7.27 0.14 5.10
CA VAL A 75 -7.92 1.32 5.65
C VAL A 75 -7.36 2.54 4.94
N VAL A 76 -8.24 3.35 4.34
CA VAL A 76 -7.86 4.58 3.66
C VAL A 76 -8.23 5.77 4.52
N VAL A 77 -7.23 6.52 4.96
CA VAL A 77 -7.40 7.79 5.65
C VAL A 77 -7.36 8.89 4.59
N GLN A 78 -8.50 9.54 4.39
CA GLN A 78 -8.64 10.63 3.42
C GLN A 78 -7.90 11.89 3.91
N PRO A 79 -7.42 12.74 3.00
CA PRO A 79 -6.80 13.99 3.38
C PRO A 79 -7.86 14.95 3.92
N SER A 80 -7.47 15.87 4.80
CA SER A 80 -8.36 16.95 5.26
C SER A 80 -8.79 17.90 4.14
N VAL A 81 -7.94 18.04 3.12
CA VAL A 81 -8.21 18.80 1.89
C VAL A 81 -8.21 17.84 0.71
N PRO A 82 -9.30 17.76 -0.08
CA PRO A 82 -9.36 16.91 -1.25
C PRO A 82 -8.20 17.18 -2.20
N TRP A 83 -7.65 16.12 -2.80
CA TRP A 83 -6.62 16.28 -3.81
C TRP A 83 -7.15 17.01 -5.05
N PRO A 84 -6.32 17.84 -5.69
CA PRO A 84 -6.67 18.54 -6.92
C PRO A 84 -7.13 17.55 -7.99
N ARG A 85 -8.26 17.87 -8.65
CA ARG A 85 -8.82 17.07 -9.75
C ARG A 85 -8.70 17.77 -11.10
N ASP A 86 -8.47 19.06 -11.06
CA ASP A 86 -8.49 20.05 -12.14
C ASP A 86 -7.10 20.31 -12.74
N ARG A 87 -6.04 19.93 -12.04
CA ARG A 87 -4.65 20.10 -12.49
C ARG A 87 -3.85 18.80 -12.42
N PRO A 88 -2.73 18.71 -13.16
CA PRO A 88 -1.81 17.59 -13.04
C PRO A 88 -1.37 17.38 -11.59
N HIS A 89 -1.42 16.14 -11.13
CA HIS A 89 -1.03 15.77 -9.78
C HIS A 89 -0.24 14.48 -9.78
N ARG A 90 0.82 14.45 -8.96
CA ARG A 90 1.79 13.38 -8.88
C ARG A 90 1.81 12.77 -7.50
N MET A 91 1.75 11.45 -7.45
CA MET A 91 1.86 10.72 -6.19
C MET A 91 3.32 10.67 -5.72
N VAL A 92 3.54 11.05 -4.46
CA VAL A 92 4.82 10.85 -3.75
C VAL A 92 4.57 9.86 -2.63
N VAL A 93 5.24 8.71 -2.67
CA VAL A 93 4.93 7.58 -1.79
C VAL A 93 6.05 7.35 -0.78
N ALA A 94 5.69 7.36 0.51
CA ALA A 94 6.47 6.74 1.58
C ALA A 94 5.80 5.39 1.93
N ASN A 95 6.36 4.28 1.46
CA ASN A 95 5.78 2.95 1.62
C ASN A 95 6.65 2.07 2.52
N ASP A 96 6.26 1.96 3.78
CA ASP A 96 6.90 1.07 4.77
C ASP A 96 6.30 -0.34 4.74
N ALA A 97 5.20 -0.54 3.99
CA ALA A 97 4.49 -1.80 3.89
C ALA A 97 4.90 -2.67 2.69
N GLY A 98 5.91 -2.26 1.93
CA GLY A 98 6.48 -3.02 0.81
C GLY A 98 5.44 -3.42 -0.25
N LEU A 99 5.48 -4.67 -0.70
CA LEU A 99 4.60 -5.19 -1.76
C LEU A 99 3.10 -5.05 -1.41
N LEU A 100 2.71 -5.32 -0.16
CA LEU A 100 1.31 -5.20 0.24
C LEU A 100 0.88 -3.73 0.30
N GLY A 101 1.80 -2.84 0.67
CA GLY A 101 1.58 -1.40 0.58
C GLY A 101 1.32 -0.94 -0.84
N ASP A 102 2.10 -1.43 -1.80
CA ASP A 102 1.89 -1.14 -3.22
C ASP A 102 0.54 -1.68 -3.74
N LEU A 103 0.15 -2.89 -3.36
CA LEU A 103 -1.18 -3.42 -3.68
C LEU A 103 -2.30 -2.59 -3.05
N ALA A 104 -2.13 -2.15 -1.80
CA ALA A 104 -3.09 -1.30 -1.12
C ALA A 104 -3.22 0.06 -1.81
N LEU A 105 -2.11 0.66 -2.27
CA LEU A 105 -2.11 1.90 -3.06
C LEU A 105 -2.97 1.78 -4.32
N LEU A 106 -2.92 0.65 -5.03
CA LEU A 106 -3.76 0.45 -6.22
C LEU A 106 -5.26 0.48 -5.91
N THR A 107 -5.64 0.09 -4.69
CA THR A 107 -7.03 0.10 -4.24
C THR A 107 -7.48 1.43 -3.64
N ALA A 108 -6.54 2.24 -3.14
CA ALA A 108 -6.83 3.43 -2.35
C ALA A 108 -6.66 4.75 -3.14
N VAL A 109 -5.74 4.78 -4.10
CA VAL A 109 -5.36 5.98 -4.84
C VAL A 109 -6.12 6.06 -6.18
N PRO A 110 -6.59 7.25 -6.60
CA PRO A 110 -7.20 7.43 -7.90
C PRO A 110 -6.27 6.97 -9.04
N ARG A 111 -6.85 6.19 -9.97
CA ARG A 111 -6.12 5.62 -11.13
C ARG A 111 -5.57 6.66 -12.11
N THR A 112 -6.08 7.89 -12.03
CA THR A 112 -5.68 9.04 -12.84
C THR A 112 -4.44 9.74 -12.29
N THR A 113 -4.04 9.45 -11.05
CA THR A 113 -2.88 10.08 -10.42
C THR A 113 -1.59 9.61 -11.08
N TYR A 114 -0.71 10.56 -11.43
CA TYR A 114 0.57 10.23 -12.03
C TYR A 114 1.42 9.39 -11.08
N GLY A 115 2.04 8.33 -11.63
CA GLY A 115 2.76 7.31 -10.87
C GLY A 115 1.93 6.07 -10.50
N TRP A 116 0.60 6.12 -10.56
CA TRP A 116 -0.26 4.96 -10.24
C TRP A 116 0.03 3.75 -11.15
N ALA A 117 0.13 3.97 -12.46
CA ALA A 117 0.41 2.90 -13.44
C ALA A 117 1.79 2.25 -13.21
N ALA A 118 2.79 3.05 -12.82
CA ALA A 118 4.12 2.53 -12.49
C ALA A 118 4.10 1.64 -11.25
N VAL A 119 3.26 1.95 -10.24
CA VAL A 119 3.02 1.04 -9.10
C VAL A 119 2.35 -0.24 -9.59
N ALA A 120 1.34 -0.12 -10.46
CA ALA A 120 0.59 -1.26 -10.97
C ALA A 120 1.49 -2.24 -11.74
N ASP A 121 2.36 -1.72 -12.62
CA ASP A 121 3.31 -2.51 -13.41
C ASP A 121 4.37 -3.21 -12.55
N ARG A 122 4.72 -2.62 -11.39
CA ARG A 122 5.69 -3.20 -10.45
C ARG A 122 5.14 -4.41 -9.72
N VAL A 123 3.88 -4.36 -9.29
CA VAL A 123 3.32 -5.39 -8.38
C VAL A 123 2.37 -6.35 -9.04
N LEU A 124 1.77 -5.96 -10.17
CA LEU A 124 0.92 -6.83 -10.94
C LEU A 124 1.62 -7.24 -12.24
N PRO A 125 1.46 -8.49 -12.67
CA PRO A 125 2.04 -9.00 -13.91
C PRO A 125 1.27 -8.52 -15.15
N VAL A 126 0.83 -7.26 -15.15
CA VAL A 126 0.06 -6.63 -16.23
C VAL A 126 0.97 -5.58 -16.83
N ARG A 127 1.57 -5.85 -17.99
CA ARG A 127 2.34 -4.80 -18.68
C ARG A 127 1.36 -3.77 -19.23
N THR A 128 1.25 -2.64 -18.56
CA THR A 128 0.59 -1.44 -19.09
C THR A 128 1.61 -0.75 -20.00
N ALA A 129 1.85 -1.34 -21.18
CA ALA A 129 2.76 -0.75 -22.17
C ALA A 129 2.17 0.58 -22.68
N LEU A 130 2.51 1.66 -21.99
CA LEU A 130 2.58 3.03 -22.46
C LEU A 130 3.37 3.79 -21.39
N ARG A 131 4.69 3.90 -21.60
CA ARG A 131 5.48 4.95 -20.96
C ARG A 131 4.92 6.28 -21.48
N GLY A 132 3.88 6.79 -20.84
CA GLY A 132 3.50 8.18 -21.00
C GLY A 132 4.70 9.01 -20.60
N SER A 133 5.09 9.94 -21.46
CA SER A 133 6.06 10.99 -21.16
C SER A 133 5.79 11.53 -19.76
N GLN A 134 6.81 11.52 -18.90
CA GLN A 134 6.77 12.26 -17.64
C GLN A 134 6.50 13.72 -18.02
N PRO A 135 5.34 14.30 -17.66
CA PRO A 135 5.13 15.72 -17.90
C PRO A 135 6.23 16.49 -17.17
N ASP A 136 6.77 17.53 -17.81
CA ASP A 136 7.75 18.42 -17.17
C ASP A 136 7.19 18.86 -15.81
N ASP A 137 7.95 18.47 -14.77
CA ASP A 137 7.45 17.98 -13.48
C ASP A 137 7.35 19.10 -12.42
N LEU A 138 7.47 20.36 -12.84
CA LEU A 138 7.61 21.50 -11.92
C LEU A 138 6.25 22.04 -11.42
N ASP A 139 5.19 21.94 -12.23
CA ASP A 139 3.87 22.50 -11.89
C ASP A 139 2.85 21.47 -11.38
N ALA A 140 3.22 20.18 -11.36
CA ALA A 140 2.34 19.12 -10.87
C ALA A 140 2.18 19.19 -9.35
N ALA A 141 0.94 19.19 -8.87
CA ALA A 141 0.67 19.16 -7.44
C ALA A 141 1.21 17.85 -6.83
N LEU A 142 2.06 17.95 -5.80
CA LEU A 142 2.54 16.78 -5.08
C LEU A 142 1.45 16.27 -4.13
N CYS A 143 1.06 15.01 -4.34
CA CYS A 143 0.08 14.28 -3.56
C CYS A 143 0.79 13.24 -2.68
N PRO A 144 1.22 13.63 -1.46
CA PRO A 144 1.92 12.72 -0.56
C PRO A 144 1.00 11.59 -0.07
N VAL A 145 1.54 10.38 -0.05
CA VAL A 145 0.88 9.17 0.47
C VAL A 145 1.83 8.43 1.38
N THR A 146 1.37 8.10 2.58
CA THR A 146 2.11 7.20 3.48
C THR A 146 1.38 5.87 3.59
N VAL A 147 2.13 4.77 3.57
CA VAL A 147 1.57 3.42 3.70
C VAL A 147 2.32 2.67 4.78
N ALA A 148 1.58 2.18 5.77
CA ALA A 148 2.15 1.48 6.92
C ALA A 148 1.27 0.32 7.37
N TYR A 149 1.86 -0.62 8.10
CA TYR A 149 1.12 -1.68 8.78
C TYR A 149 0.57 -1.22 10.12
N ARG A 150 -0.60 -1.75 10.46
CA ARG A 150 -1.31 -1.51 11.70
C ARG A 150 -1.98 -2.81 12.17
N MET A 151 -2.05 -2.99 13.49
CA MET A 151 -2.92 -4.00 14.11
C MET A 151 -4.32 -3.42 14.37
N PRO A 152 -5.37 -4.26 14.49
CA PRO A 152 -6.74 -3.79 14.74
C PRO A 152 -6.83 -2.81 15.92
N ASP A 153 -6.07 -3.08 16.97
CA ASP A 153 -6.04 -2.32 18.24
C ASP A 153 -5.37 -0.94 18.12
N GLY A 154 -4.88 -0.56 16.94
CA GLY A 154 -4.32 0.78 16.67
C GLY A 154 -2.80 0.85 16.78
N ASP A 155 -2.16 -0.19 17.31
CA ASP A 155 -0.71 -0.26 17.40
C ASP A 155 -0.06 -0.41 16.03
N ARG A 156 1.05 0.31 15.83
CA ARG A 156 1.94 0.09 14.69
C ARG A 156 2.61 -1.28 14.86
N ALA A 157 2.28 -2.19 13.94
CA ALA A 157 2.92 -3.50 13.88
C ALA A 157 4.36 -3.34 13.38
N LEU A 158 5.26 -4.22 13.82
CA LEU A 158 6.51 -4.42 13.08
C LEU A 158 6.13 -4.89 11.67
N PRO A 159 6.64 -4.26 10.59
CA PRO A 159 6.28 -4.67 9.24
C PRO A 159 6.65 -6.14 9.02
N PRO A 160 5.69 -7.02 8.68
CA PRO A 160 6.03 -8.37 8.28
C PRO A 160 6.95 -8.32 7.07
N ARG A 161 8.07 -9.02 7.15
CA ARG A 161 9.13 -9.00 6.14
C ARG A 161 8.95 -10.10 5.10
N THR A 162 8.19 -11.13 5.47
CA THR A 162 7.97 -12.31 4.65
C THR A 162 6.49 -12.57 4.44
N LEU A 163 6.14 -13.27 3.36
CA LEU A 163 4.77 -13.72 3.12
C LEU A 163 4.29 -14.66 4.25
N ASP A 164 5.21 -15.42 4.82
CA ASP A 164 4.96 -16.37 5.91
C ASP A 164 4.49 -15.66 7.18
N GLU A 165 5.14 -14.55 7.53
CA GLU A 165 4.68 -13.66 8.61
C GLU A 165 3.31 -13.08 8.30
N VAL A 166 3.06 -12.62 7.07
CA VAL A 166 1.76 -12.07 6.68
C VAL A 166 0.63 -13.09 6.84
N VAL A 167 0.82 -14.31 6.33
CA VAL A 167 -0.23 -15.33 6.40
C VAL A 167 -0.48 -15.78 7.83
N ALA A 168 0.53 -15.70 8.70
CA ALA A 168 0.44 -16.05 10.12
C ALA A 168 -0.28 -14.99 10.96
N VAL A 169 -0.19 -13.70 10.61
CA VAL A 169 -0.78 -12.62 11.42
C VAL A 169 -2.30 -12.57 11.27
N ARG A 170 -3.02 -12.50 12.40
CA ARG A 170 -4.45 -12.23 12.43
C ARG A 170 -4.72 -10.73 12.34
N GLY A 171 -5.68 -10.35 11.51
CA GLY A 171 -6.21 -8.98 11.50
C GLY A 171 -5.26 -7.92 10.96
N LEU A 172 -4.22 -8.28 10.20
CA LEU A 172 -3.29 -7.32 9.63
C LEU A 172 -4.01 -6.25 8.80
N VAL A 173 -3.73 -4.99 9.09
CA VAL A 173 -4.26 -3.83 8.36
C VAL A 173 -3.12 -3.13 7.64
N VAL A 174 -3.32 -2.79 6.38
CA VAL A 174 -2.50 -1.81 5.66
C VAL A 174 -3.25 -0.49 5.68
N GLU A 175 -2.68 0.49 6.35
CA GLU A 175 -3.21 1.83 6.44
C GLU A 175 -2.57 2.69 5.34
N VAL A 176 -3.41 3.23 4.45
CA VAL A 176 -3.02 4.16 3.40
C VAL A 176 -3.52 5.54 3.81
N ARG A 177 -2.61 6.46 4.12
CA ARG A 177 -2.98 7.85 4.41
C ARG A 177 -2.67 8.72 3.21
N LEU A 178 -3.73 9.31 2.67
CA LEU A 178 -3.63 10.37 1.68
C LEU A 178 -3.42 11.68 2.45
N LEU A 179 -2.30 12.34 2.22
CA LEU A 179 -1.96 13.57 2.93
C LEU A 179 -2.38 14.79 2.10
N ALA A 180 -2.67 15.90 2.78
CA ALA A 180 -3.01 17.15 2.11
C ALA A 180 -1.85 17.58 1.19
N VAL A 181 -2.20 18.18 0.06
CA VAL A 181 -1.21 18.76 -0.86
C VAL A 181 -0.58 19.97 -0.18
N GLY A 182 0.75 19.97 -0.07
CA GLY A 182 1.51 21.07 0.49
C GLY A 182 2.91 21.16 -0.15
N PRO A 183 3.55 22.32 -0.10
CA PRO A 183 4.94 22.46 -0.54
C PRO A 183 5.81 21.65 0.42
N GLU A 184 6.48 20.62 -0.10
CA GLU A 184 7.52 19.81 0.55
C GLU A 184 7.26 19.33 1.99
N VAL A 185 7.00 18.02 2.14
CA VAL A 185 7.24 17.34 3.43
C VAL A 185 8.75 17.09 3.53
N PRO A 186 9.47 17.61 4.55
CA PRO A 186 10.87 17.29 4.74
C PRO A 186 11.03 15.79 4.98
N ARG A 187 11.93 15.14 4.25
CA ARG A 187 12.36 13.77 4.56
C ARG A 187 12.98 13.79 5.96
N ALA A 188 12.35 13.11 6.92
CA ALA A 188 13.02 12.75 8.16
C ALA A 188 14.15 11.77 7.81
N VAL A 189 15.38 12.21 8.00
CA VAL A 189 16.62 11.41 7.96
C VAL A 189 16.78 10.68 9.28
#